data_AF-A0A955YGA5-F1
#
_entry.id   AF-A0A955YGA5-F1
#
_cell.length_a   1.000
_cell.length_b   1.000
_cell.length_c   1.000
_cell.angle_alpha   90.00
_cell.angle_beta   90.00
_cell.angle_gamma   90.00
#
_symmetry.space_group_name_H-M   'P 1'
#
loop_
_entity.id
_entity.type
_entity.pdbx_description
1 polymer ?
#
loop_
_entity_poly.entity_id
_entity_poly.type
_entity_poly.pdbx_seq_one_letter_code
_entity_poly.pdbx_strand_id
1 'polypeptide(L)'
;MTQPEHSPENPFERYDLDPEEGPLGLTERLRDLTEDARDDAERDALRAAWEQLTRHPRERVRLALGAHPESRAPIPAPGTGGRDPLVALAESVPRAPAPGDFADPPSVERALLSLLRAQGTALPSVATALAPPLEADPVLVGAHPQESYS
;
A
#
# COMPACT_ATOMS: atom_id res chain seq x y z
N MET A 1 35.75 7.31 18.18
CA MET A 1 34.72 6.42 18.73
C MET A 1 33.44 6.74 18.01
N THR A 2 33.11 6.00 16.96
CA THR A 2 31.88 6.19 16.18
C THR A 2 30.75 5.58 17.02
N GLN A 3 29.82 6.41 17.49
CA GLN A 3 28.64 5.91 18.20
C GLN A 3 27.83 5.04 17.22
N PRO A 4 27.36 3.84 17.61
CA PRO A 4 26.35 3.17 16.81
C PRO A 4 25.07 4.01 16.92
N GLU A 5 24.65 4.59 15.81
CA GLU A 5 23.37 5.24 15.66
C GLU A 5 22.30 4.20 16.05
N HIS A 6 21.76 4.26 17.27
CA HIS A 6 20.56 3.51 17.61
C HIS A 6 19.43 4.10 16.76
N SER A 7 19.23 3.55 15.56
CA SER A 7 18.01 3.78 14.82
C SER A 7 16.85 3.49 15.78
N PRO A 8 15.87 4.40 15.93
CA PRO A 8 14.69 4.13 16.73
C PRO A 8 14.12 2.80 16.23
N GLU A 9 14.12 1.80 17.11
CA GLU A 9 13.85 0.41 16.76
C GLU A 9 12.50 0.34 16.05
N ASN A 10 12.49 -0.28 14.86
CA ASN A 10 11.30 -0.33 14.03
C ASN A 10 10.18 -1.05 14.81
N PRO A 11 9.00 -0.43 15.01
CA PRO A 11 7.93 -1.06 15.78
C PRO A 11 7.46 -2.40 15.18
N PHE A 12 7.63 -2.62 13.87
CA PHE A 12 7.36 -3.92 13.25
C PHE A 12 8.30 -5.01 13.77
N GLU A 13 9.59 -4.73 13.88
CA GLU A 13 10.57 -5.69 14.38
C GLU A 13 10.49 -5.85 15.90
N ARG A 14 10.28 -4.75 16.62
CA ARG A 14 10.22 -4.74 18.09
C ARG A 14 9.08 -5.57 18.66
N TYR A 15 7.93 -5.54 18.00
CA TYR A 15 6.71 -6.19 18.45
C TYR A 15 6.30 -7.37 17.56
N ASP A 16 7.17 -7.80 16.65
CA ASP A 16 6.94 -8.91 15.70
C ASP A 16 5.62 -8.75 14.92
N LEU A 17 5.36 -7.53 14.44
CA LEU A 17 4.14 -7.20 13.69
C LEU A 17 4.35 -7.42 12.20
N ASP A 18 3.32 -7.92 11.53
CA ASP A 18 3.32 -8.10 10.08
C ASP A 18 3.20 -6.72 9.36
N PRO A 19 4.16 -6.33 8.51
CA PRO A 19 4.09 -5.09 7.75
C PRO A 19 3.07 -5.11 6.60
N GLU A 20 2.59 -6.28 6.18
CA GLU A 20 1.51 -6.43 5.20
C GLU A 20 0.12 -6.25 5.85
N GLU A 21 0.04 -6.27 7.18
CA GLU A 21 -1.21 -6.11 7.91
C GLU A 21 -1.78 -4.69 7.78
N GLY A 22 -3.09 -4.62 7.56
CA GLY A 22 -3.83 -3.36 7.54
C GLY A 22 -3.95 -2.71 8.92
N PRO A 23 -4.38 -1.43 8.99
CA PRO A 23 -4.53 -0.73 10.26
C PRO A 23 -5.46 -1.41 11.27
N LEU A 24 -6.47 -2.16 10.80
CA LEU A 24 -7.37 -2.91 11.68
C LEU A 24 -6.63 -4.03 12.42
N GLY A 25 -5.92 -4.89 11.68
CA GLY A 25 -5.16 -5.99 12.27
C GLY A 25 -4.07 -5.49 13.22
N LEU A 26 -3.32 -4.45 12.82
CA LEU A 26 -2.32 -3.82 13.69
C LEU A 26 -2.92 -3.33 15.01
N THR A 27 -4.17 -2.85 14.98
CA THR A 27 -4.86 -2.40 16.20
C THR A 27 -5.24 -3.56 17.10
N GLU A 28 -5.66 -4.69 16.53
CA GLU A 28 -5.95 -5.92 17.29
C GLU A 28 -4.67 -6.48 17.92
N ARG A 29 -3.59 -6.62 17.14
CA ARG A 29 -2.29 -7.10 17.64
C ARG A 29 -1.71 -6.24 18.75
N LEU A 30 -1.71 -4.91 18.57
CA LEU A 30 -1.21 -3.99 19.59
C LEU A 30 -2.08 -3.93 20.83
N ARG A 31 -3.39 -4.19 20.69
CA ARG A 31 -4.29 -4.34 21.84
C ARG A 31 -3.92 -5.57 22.65
N ASP A 32 -3.75 -6.72 22.02
CA ASP A 32 -3.35 -7.97 22.70
C ASP A 32 -2.05 -7.75 23.49
N LEU A 33 -1.04 -7.13 22.85
CA LEU A 33 0.22 -6.79 23.50
C LEU A 33 0.07 -5.81 24.68
N THR A 34 -0.89 -4.89 24.60
CA THR A 34 -1.18 -3.94 25.70
C THR A 34 -1.85 -4.64 26.88
N GLU A 35 -2.67 -5.65 26.62
CA GLU A 35 -3.30 -6.48 27.65
C GLU A 35 -2.26 -7.34 28.39
N ASP A 36 -1.20 -7.78 27.69
CA ASP A 36 -0.08 -8.54 28.25
C ASP A 36 1.06 -7.68 28.88
N ALA A 37 0.97 -6.35 28.76
CA ALA A 37 2.03 -5.43 29.20
C ALA A 37 2.21 -5.43 30.73
N ARG A 38 3.47 -5.53 31.18
CA ARG A 38 3.85 -5.73 32.58
C ARG A 38 3.82 -4.44 33.40
N ASP A 39 4.09 -3.31 32.76
CA ASP A 39 4.22 -2.01 33.41
C ASP A 39 3.64 -0.87 32.55
N ASP A 40 3.48 0.30 33.17
CA ASP A 40 2.93 1.49 32.51
C ASP A 40 3.85 2.02 31.40
N ALA A 41 5.16 1.84 31.51
CA ALA A 41 6.09 2.33 30.49
C ALA A 41 5.99 1.49 29.21
N GLU A 42 5.80 0.17 29.34
CA GLU A 42 5.52 -0.73 28.22
C GLU A 42 4.17 -0.39 27.56
N ARG A 43 3.13 -0.12 28.35
CA ARG A 43 1.82 0.33 27.83
C ARG A 43 1.91 1.65 27.06
N ASP A 44 2.68 2.60 27.57
CA ASP A 44 2.89 3.89 26.88
C ASP A 44 3.70 3.72 25.59
N ALA A 45 4.70 2.82 25.58
CA ALA A 45 5.47 2.50 24.38
C ALA A 45 4.59 1.83 23.30
N LEU A 46 3.71 0.91 23.69
CA LEU A 46 2.73 0.28 22.80
C LEU A 46 1.72 1.30 22.24
N ARG A 47 1.25 2.24 23.09
CA ARG A 47 0.37 3.32 22.65
C ARG A 47 1.06 4.24 21.63
N ALA A 48 2.32 4.59 21.86
CA ALA A 48 3.10 5.40 20.92
C ALA A 48 3.29 4.69 19.58
N ALA A 49 3.59 3.38 19.60
CA ALA A 49 3.71 2.56 18.39
C ALA A 49 2.37 2.46 17.64
N TRP A 50 1.27 2.26 18.36
CA TRP A 50 -0.08 2.28 17.77
C TRP A 50 -0.39 3.60 17.08
N GLU A 51 -0.12 4.72 17.72
CA GLU A 51 -0.33 6.04 17.13
C GLU A 51 0.53 6.23 15.87
N GLN A 52 1.81 5.84 15.94
CA GLN A 52 2.73 5.91 14.80
C GLN A 52 2.24 5.09 13.60
N LEU A 53 1.80 3.85 13.82
CA LEU A 53 1.43 2.92 12.75
C LEU A 53 0.01 3.16 12.19
N THR A 54 -0.92 3.66 13.00
CA THR A 54 -2.31 3.83 12.59
C THR A 54 -2.64 5.26 12.15
N ARG A 55 -2.02 6.29 12.75
CA ARG A 55 -2.30 7.70 12.42
C ARG A 55 -1.39 8.31 11.36
N HIS A 56 -0.25 7.68 11.06
CA HIS A 56 0.71 8.19 10.07
C HIS A 56 0.93 7.20 8.92
N PRO A 57 0.02 7.11 7.93
CA PRO A 57 0.07 6.11 6.87
C PRO A 57 1.39 6.12 6.07
N ARG A 58 1.94 7.31 5.79
CA ARG A 58 3.21 7.45 5.05
C ARG A 58 4.39 6.91 5.86
N GLU A 59 4.37 7.10 7.17
CA GLU A 59 5.42 6.64 8.06
C GLU A 59 5.33 5.14 8.27
N ARG A 60 4.10 4.59 8.40
CA ARG A 60 3.86 3.14 8.40
C ARG A 60 4.51 2.47 7.19
N VAL A 61 4.28 3.00 5.98
CA VAL A 61 4.87 2.42 4.76
C VAL A 61 6.40 2.48 4.78
N ARG A 62 6.99 3.59 5.26
CA ARG A 62 8.46 3.67 5.40
C ARG A 62 9.01 2.63 6.36
N LEU A 63 8.35 2.45 7.50
CA LEU A 63 8.72 1.48 8.52
C LEU A 63 8.53 0.05 8.02
N ALA A 64 7.44 -0.24 7.31
CA ALA A 64 7.19 -1.54 6.68
C ALA A 64 8.29 -1.91 5.66
N LEU A 65 8.71 -0.96 4.81
CA LEU A 65 9.85 -1.15 3.89
C LEU A 65 11.19 -1.33 4.63
N GLY A 66 11.30 -0.81 5.85
CA GLY A 66 12.47 -0.96 6.70
C GLY A 66 12.51 -2.27 7.48
N ALA A 67 11.37 -2.95 7.66
CA ALA A 67 11.24 -4.16 8.49
C ALA A 67 11.76 -5.44 7.82
N HIS A 68 12.06 -5.40 6.51
CA HIS A 68 12.62 -6.53 5.78
C HIS A 68 13.98 -6.19 5.14
N PRO A 69 15.10 -6.45 5.84
CA PRO A 69 16.42 -6.26 5.26
C PRO A 69 16.74 -7.28 4.15
N GLU A 70 16.23 -8.52 4.23
CA GLU A 70 16.44 -9.58 3.21
C GLU A 70 15.80 -9.32 1.84
N SER A 71 14.78 -8.44 1.75
CA SER A 71 14.18 -8.04 0.46
C SER A 71 15.01 -6.98 -0.28
N ARG A 72 16.09 -6.46 0.32
CA ARG A 72 17.06 -5.64 -0.41
C ARG A 72 17.87 -6.56 -1.32
N ALA A 73 17.72 -6.38 -2.63
CA ALA A 73 18.74 -6.85 -3.57
C ALA A 73 20.12 -6.38 -3.05
N PRO A 74 21.15 -7.24 -3.03
CA PRO A 74 22.47 -6.85 -2.56
C PRO A 74 22.87 -5.58 -3.30
N ILE A 75 23.08 -4.49 -2.54
CA ILE A 75 23.62 -3.26 -3.10
C ILE A 75 24.97 -3.65 -3.69
N PRO A 76 25.17 -3.56 -5.03
CA PRO A 76 26.44 -3.93 -5.61
C PRO A 76 27.52 -3.11 -4.92
N ALA A 77 28.56 -3.79 -4.42
CA ALA A 77 29.74 -3.10 -3.91
C ALA A 77 30.16 -2.04 -4.95
N PRO A 78 30.54 -0.82 -4.56
CA PRO A 78 30.93 0.22 -5.50
C PRO A 78 32.09 -0.31 -6.35
N GLY A 79 31.72 -0.80 -7.53
CA GLY A 79 32.60 -1.48 -8.44
C GLY A 79 33.39 -0.44 -9.21
N THR A 80 34.68 -0.41 -8.97
CA THR A 80 35.69 0.27 -9.76
C THR A 80 35.40 0.10 -11.26
N GLY A 81 35.00 1.18 -11.93
CA GLY A 81 35.11 1.34 -13.40
C GLY A 81 33.91 0.94 -14.27
N GLY A 82 32.77 0.57 -13.71
CA GLY A 82 31.53 0.41 -14.49
C GLY A 82 30.78 1.72 -14.64
N ARG A 83 30.32 2.07 -15.85
CA ARG A 83 29.41 3.20 -16.11
C ARG A 83 28.27 3.15 -15.09
N ASP A 84 28.08 4.24 -14.34
CA ASP A 84 27.13 4.29 -13.23
C ASP A 84 25.74 3.83 -13.72
N PRO A 85 25.17 2.74 -13.16
CA PRO A 85 23.90 2.19 -13.62
C PRO A 85 22.75 3.20 -13.45
N LEU A 86 22.83 4.13 -12.49
CA LEU A 86 21.84 5.20 -12.34
C LEU A 86 21.94 6.22 -13.46
N VAL A 87 23.15 6.50 -13.96
CA VAL A 87 23.35 7.37 -15.13
C VAL A 87 22.85 6.68 -16.41
N ALA A 88 23.17 5.40 -16.60
CA ALA A 88 22.68 4.64 -17.75
C ALA A 88 21.14 4.50 -17.75
N LEU A 89 20.53 4.32 -16.57
CA LEU A 89 19.07 4.32 -16.42
C LEU A 89 18.49 5.72 -16.69
N ALA A 90 19.12 6.78 -16.17
CA ALA A 90 18.68 8.16 -16.40
C ALA A 90 18.78 8.58 -17.87
N GLU A 91 19.75 8.05 -18.63
CA GLU A 91 19.90 8.28 -20.07
C GLU A 91 18.90 7.47 -20.91
N SER A 92 18.36 6.37 -20.39
CA SER A 92 17.38 5.51 -21.06
C SER A 92 15.92 5.80 -20.66
N VAL A 93 15.70 6.57 -19.59
CA VAL A 93 14.38 7.09 -19.25
C VAL A 93 14.05 8.25 -20.19
N PRO A 94 12.96 8.17 -20.99
CA PRO A 94 12.53 9.29 -21.80
C PRO A 94 12.33 10.50 -20.90
N ARG A 95 12.92 11.65 -21.31
CA ARG A 95 12.93 12.89 -20.53
C ARG A 95 11.54 13.14 -19.95
N ALA A 96 11.46 13.18 -18.62
CA ALA A 96 10.21 13.46 -17.93
C ALA A 96 9.62 14.78 -18.46
N PRO A 97 8.31 14.83 -18.74
CA PRO A 97 7.64 16.04 -19.18
C PRO A 97 7.92 17.18 -18.20
N ALA A 98 8.15 18.39 -18.72
CA ALA A 98 8.37 19.56 -17.87
C ALA A 98 7.11 19.83 -17.01
N PRO A 99 7.22 20.49 -15.85
CA PRO A 99 6.05 20.95 -15.11
C PRO A 99 5.23 21.91 -15.99
N GLY A 100 4.19 21.38 -16.65
CA GLY A 100 3.42 22.05 -17.70
C GLY A 100 3.04 21.13 -18.88
N ASP A 101 3.78 20.04 -19.08
CA ASP A 101 3.50 19.00 -20.10
C ASP A 101 2.61 17.85 -19.56
N PHE A 102 2.12 17.97 -18.33
CA PHE A 102 1.05 17.11 -17.84
C PHE A 102 -0.23 17.48 -18.60
N ALA A 103 -0.45 16.82 -19.73
CA ALA A 103 -1.74 16.86 -20.39
C ALA A 103 -2.80 16.50 -19.33
N ASP A 104 -3.86 17.30 -19.27
CA ASP A 104 -5.04 17.03 -18.45
C ASP A 104 -5.40 15.54 -18.65
N PRO A 105 -5.42 14.72 -17.59
CA PRO A 105 -5.66 13.30 -17.77
C PRO A 105 -6.99 13.16 -18.52
N PRO A 106 -7.05 12.38 -19.61
CA PRO A 106 -8.30 12.22 -20.33
C PRO A 106 -9.33 11.73 -19.33
N SER A 107 -10.49 12.38 -19.31
CA SER A 107 -11.61 11.98 -18.44
C SER A 107 -11.72 10.45 -18.42
N VAL A 108 -11.83 9.89 -17.22
CA VAL A 108 -11.94 8.43 -17.01
C VAL A 108 -13.02 7.83 -17.92
N GLU A 109 -14.11 8.57 -18.11
CA GLU A 109 -15.18 8.23 -19.05
C GLU A 109 -14.67 8.03 -20.49
N ARG A 110 -13.86 8.97 -21.00
CA ARG A 110 -13.29 8.89 -22.35
C ARG A 110 -12.31 7.72 -22.50
N ALA A 111 -11.48 7.48 -21.49
CA ALA A 111 -10.53 6.36 -21.49
C ALA A 111 -11.28 5.03 -21.54
N LEU A 112 -12.32 4.87 -20.72
CA LEU A 112 -13.17 3.68 -20.68
C LEU A 112 -13.94 3.47 -21.98
N LEU A 113 -14.57 4.52 -22.54
CA LEU A 113 -15.29 4.44 -23.81
C LEU A 113 -14.36 4.07 -24.98
N SER A 114 -13.12 4.55 -24.97
CA SER A 114 -12.12 4.24 -26.00
C SER A 114 -11.68 2.78 -25.92
N LEU A 115 -11.46 2.28 -24.71
CA LEU A 115 -11.11 0.88 -24.46
C LEU A 115 -12.22 -0.07 -24.93
N LEU A 116 -13.49 0.23 -24.59
CA LEU A 116 -14.64 -0.59 -24.99
C LEU A 116 -14.81 -0.64 -26.51
N ARG A 117 -14.58 0.48 -27.21
CA ARG A 117 -14.59 0.50 -28.69
C ARG A 117 -13.45 -0.32 -29.28
N ALA A 118 -12.24 -0.24 -28.72
CA ALA A 118 -11.09 -0.99 -29.21
C ALA A 118 -11.27 -2.50 -29.05
N GLN A 119 -11.98 -2.94 -28.00
CA GLN A 119 -12.32 -4.35 -27.75
C GLN A 119 -13.52 -4.84 -28.58
N GLY A 120 -14.12 -3.99 -29.43
CA GLY A 120 -15.32 -4.33 -30.20
C GLY A 120 -16.56 -4.55 -29.33
N THR A 121 -16.51 -4.15 -28.07
CA THR A 121 -17.59 -4.33 -27.11
C THR A 121 -18.64 -3.26 -27.35
N ALA A 122 -19.88 -3.67 -27.68
CA ALA A 122 -20.99 -2.75 -27.77
C ALA A 122 -21.20 -2.07 -26.42
N LEU A 123 -21.38 -0.74 -26.42
CA LEU A 123 -21.74 -0.03 -25.19
C LEU A 123 -23.09 -0.58 -24.71
N PRO A 124 -23.19 -0.97 -23.42
CA PRO A 124 -24.47 -1.41 -22.89
C PRO A 124 -25.48 -0.27 -23.05
N SER A 125 -26.68 -0.60 -23.53
CA SER A 125 -27.80 0.34 -23.48
C SER A 125 -28.02 0.77 -22.03
N VAL A 126 -28.48 2.00 -21.80
CA VAL A 126 -28.88 2.48 -20.46
C VAL A 126 -29.89 1.50 -19.82
N ALA A 127 -30.76 0.90 -20.63
CA ALA A 127 -31.70 -0.13 -20.18
C ALA A 127 -31.01 -1.43 -19.72
N THR A 128 -29.85 -1.76 -20.28
CA THR A 128 -29.04 -2.92 -19.89
C THR A 128 -28.17 -2.62 -18.68
N ALA A 129 -27.61 -1.41 -18.58
CA ALA A 129 -26.81 -0.99 -17.43
C ALA A 129 -27.65 -0.86 -16.14
N LEU A 130 -28.94 -0.61 -16.28
CA LEU A 130 -29.92 -0.53 -15.19
C LEU A 130 -30.66 -1.87 -14.94
N ALA A 131 -30.18 -2.96 -15.53
CA ALA A 131 -30.77 -4.29 -15.35
C ALA A 131 -29.76 -5.22 -14.63
N PRO A 132 -30.13 -5.81 -13.48
CA PRO A 132 -31.44 -5.80 -12.85
C PRO A 132 -31.80 -4.43 -12.22
N PRO A 133 -33.10 -4.15 -11.96
CA PRO A 133 -33.50 -2.93 -11.24
C PRO A 133 -32.68 -2.81 -9.95
N LEU A 134 -32.30 -1.59 -9.53
CA LEU A 134 -31.48 -1.37 -8.32
C LEU A 134 -32.06 -2.09 -7.09
N GLU A 135 -33.38 -2.27 -7.02
CA GLU A 135 -34.09 -3.00 -5.96
C GLU A 135 -33.82 -4.51 -5.92
N ALA A 136 -33.17 -5.05 -6.96
CA ALA A 136 -32.74 -6.44 -7.08
C ALA A 136 -31.20 -6.56 -7.10
N ASP A 137 -30.46 -5.48 -6.85
CA ASP A 137 -29.01 -5.53 -6.71
C ASP A 137 -28.63 -6.19 -5.37
N PRO A 138 -27.97 -7.36 -5.36
CA PRO A 138 -27.66 -8.08 -4.13
C PRO A 138 -26.73 -7.30 -3.19
N VAL A 139 -25.93 -6.38 -3.71
CA VAL A 139 -25.06 -5.48 -2.92
C VAL A 139 -25.90 -4.45 -2.18
N LEU A 140 -26.98 -3.94 -2.80
CA LEU A 140 -27.89 -2.98 -2.20
C LEU A 140 -28.95 -3.63 -1.29
N VAL A 141 -29.34 -4.87 -1.60
CA VAL A 141 -30.35 -5.64 -0.84
C VAL A 141 -29.75 -6.37 0.37
N GLY A 142 -28.42 -6.38 0.53
CA GLY A 142 -27.75 -7.03 1.67
C GLY A 142 -27.88 -8.55 1.66
N ALA A 143 -28.16 -9.15 0.50
CA ALA A 143 -28.24 -10.59 0.34
C ALA A 143 -26.83 -11.17 0.20
N HIS A 144 -26.22 -11.51 1.33
CA HIS A 144 -25.05 -12.36 1.34
C HIS A 144 -25.40 -13.71 0.68
N PRO A 145 -24.59 -14.22 -0.26
CA PRO A 145 -24.81 -15.56 -0.78
C PRO A 145 -24.74 -16.55 0.39
N GLN A 146 -25.87 -17.20 0.68
CA GLN A 146 -25.94 -18.29 1.64
C GLN A 146 -25.11 -19.44 1.07
N GLU A 147 -23.90 -19.60 1.60
CA GLU A 147 -23.07 -20.78 1.37
C GLU A 147 -23.81 -22.00 1.91
N SER A 148 -24.49 -22.71 1.01
CA SER A 148 -25.08 -24.01 1.29
C SER A 148 -23.94 -25.04 1.34
N TYR A 149 -23.43 -25.32 2.52
CA TYR A 149 -22.63 -26.52 2.77
C TYR A 149 -23.58 -27.73 2.77
N SER A 150 -23.39 -28.65 1.82
CA SER A 150 -23.91 -30.03 1.88
C SER A 150 -22.93 -30.95 2.57
#